data_AF-A0A2R6HM91-F1
#
_entry.id   AF-A0A2R6HM91-F1
#
_cell.length_a   1.000
_cell.length_b   1.000
_cell.length_c   1.000
_cell.angle_alpha   90.00
_cell.angle_beta   90.00
_cell.angle_gamma   90.00
#
_symmetry.space_group_name_H-M   'P 1'
#
loop_
_entity.id
_entity.type
_entity.pdbx_description
1 polymer ?
#
loop_
_entity_poly.entity_id
_entity_poly.type
_entity_poly.pdbx_seq_one_letter_code
_entity_poly.pdbx_strand_id
1 'polypeptide(L)'
;MSRVVRPGVSALPSSRPDLIFRIVAGCYVATLAVPVGLVVATEGGVTGAAPLYGVFLASGSLCLLAGMWIAGRIDGAAVRLGASRLRWLPALLGVALALGSLASSQWGGGVTWLGFFAGIVAAIVGFVLAVMAQSRYAQTLLDVAGIDAEWRAGWPDRAKRRLIAIAGLLALLALVSMGVEGLGLVTHHGDDLGWLWYVGQILFPASVGLVNYAQERDFSASAEGLVADLNAIRRYYAWDEFSGYSRTGDAIVCHRPRRIDFRFALADLDDPEAVEVVLDRYLDRTEVATV
;
A
#
# COMPACT_ATOMS: atom_id res chain seq x y z
N MET A 1 -36.42 -8.35 -10.50
CA MET A 1 -35.11 -7.90 -9.97
C MET A 1 -35.35 -6.74 -9.01
N SER A 2 -35.64 -7.06 -7.75
CA SER A 2 -35.85 -6.07 -6.69
C SER A 2 -34.49 -5.57 -6.19
N ARG A 3 -34.23 -4.28 -6.38
CA ARG A 3 -33.11 -3.58 -5.75
C ARG A 3 -33.35 -3.62 -4.24
N VAL A 4 -32.63 -4.47 -3.53
CA VAL A 4 -32.51 -4.37 -2.07
C VAL A 4 -31.85 -3.02 -1.81
N VAL A 5 -32.67 -2.06 -1.39
CA VAL A 5 -32.19 -0.78 -0.85
C VAL A 5 -31.54 -1.15 0.47
N ARG A 6 -30.20 -1.23 0.51
CA ARG A 6 -29.47 -1.40 1.77
C ARG A 6 -29.86 -0.24 2.71
N PRO A 7 -30.10 -0.51 4.00
CA PRO A 7 -30.27 0.54 5.00
C PRO A 7 -29.12 1.53 4.84
N GLY A 8 -29.45 2.82 4.76
CA GLY A 8 -28.48 3.87 4.44
C GLY A 8 -27.26 3.76 5.33
N VAL A 9 -26.08 3.78 4.72
CA VAL A 9 -24.80 3.95 5.41
C VAL A 9 -24.96 5.20 6.28
N SER A 10 -25.21 5.00 7.57
CA SER A 10 -25.15 6.06 8.56
C SER A 10 -23.80 6.75 8.37
N ALA A 11 -23.81 8.06 8.18
CA ALA A 11 -22.61 8.84 7.92
C ALA A 11 -21.54 8.42 8.95
N LEU A 12 -20.44 7.82 8.47
CA LEU A 12 -19.40 7.30 9.34
C LEU A 12 -18.94 8.43 10.27
N PRO A 13 -18.76 8.17 11.58
CA PRO A 13 -18.37 9.19 12.53
C PRO A 13 -17.11 9.90 12.05
N SER A 14 -17.21 11.22 11.86
CA SER A 14 -16.12 12.04 11.35
C SER A 14 -15.21 12.48 12.49
N SER A 15 -14.40 11.56 13.01
CA SER A 15 -13.35 11.92 13.96
C SER A 15 -12.30 12.79 13.27
N ARG A 16 -11.81 13.83 13.97
CA ARG A 16 -10.68 14.63 13.49
C ARG A 16 -9.46 13.73 13.26
N PRO A 17 -8.68 13.96 12.20
CA PRO A 17 -7.45 13.20 11.98
C PRO A 17 -6.51 13.38 13.17
N ASP A 18 -5.92 12.28 13.64
CA ASP A 18 -4.97 12.34 14.74
C ASP A 18 -3.68 13.09 14.34
N LEU A 19 -2.88 13.40 15.36
CA LEU A 19 -1.66 14.16 15.18
C LEU A 19 -0.68 13.46 14.22
N ILE A 20 -0.58 12.13 14.27
CA ILE A 20 0.33 11.36 13.42
C ILE A 20 -0.05 11.51 11.96
N PHE A 21 -1.33 11.31 11.60
CA PHE A 21 -1.79 11.49 10.22
C PHE A 21 -1.53 12.91 9.72
N ARG A 22 -1.75 13.91 10.55
CA ARG A 22 -1.50 15.31 10.21
C ARG A 22 -0.01 15.57 9.96
N ILE A 23 0.88 15.05 10.81
CA ILE A 23 2.34 15.16 10.63
C ILE A 23 2.75 14.55 9.30
N VAL A 24 2.30 13.32 9.00
CA VAL A 24 2.64 12.63 7.74
C VAL A 24 2.12 13.42 6.53
N ALA A 25 0.91 14.00 6.62
CA ALA A 25 0.36 14.85 5.57
C ALA A 25 1.18 16.15 5.38
N GLY A 26 1.63 16.77 6.48
CA GLY A 26 2.55 17.90 6.44
C GLY A 26 3.88 17.56 5.78
N CYS A 27 4.51 16.45 6.19
CA CYS A 27 5.74 15.97 5.58
C CYS A 27 5.58 15.75 4.07
N TYR A 28 4.48 15.13 3.64
CA TYR A 28 4.19 14.92 2.22
C TYR A 28 4.15 16.24 1.43
N VAL A 29 3.41 17.23 1.93
CA VAL A 29 3.28 18.55 1.28
C VAL A 29 4.64 19.26 1.25
N ALA A 30 5.41 19.21 2.34
CA ALA A 30 6.74 19.79 2.40
C ALA A 30 7.69 19.15 1.39
N THR A 31 7.71 17.82 1.29
CA THR A 31 8.57 17.10 0.34
C THR A 31 8.26 17.47 -1.11
N LEU A 32 6.99 17.66 -1.47
CA LEU A 32 6.62 18.11 -2.82
C LEU A 32 6.98 19.58 -3.08
N ALA A 33 6.83 20.44 -2.08
CA ALA A 33 6.97 21.88 -2.25
C ALA A 33 8.43 22.35 -2.24
N VAL A 34 9.31 21.69 -1.49
CA VAL A 34 10.72 22.10 -1.33
C VAL A 34 11.47 22.20 -2.67
N PRO A 35 11.43 21.20 -3.58
CA PRO A 35 12.09 21.32 -4.88
C PRO A 35 11.55 22.50 -5.70
N VAL A 36 10.23 22.73 -5.66
CA VAL A 36 9.59 23.85 -6.37
C VAL A 36 10.06 25.19 -5.80
N GLY A 37 10.10 25.33 -4.47
CA GLY A 37 10.58 26.54 -3.80
C GLY A 37 12.04 26.85 -4.14
N LEU A 38 12.89 25.82 -4.25
CA LEU A 38 14.28 25.99 -4.65
C LEU A 38 14.42 26.42 -6.11
N VAL A 39 13.66 25.81 -7.03
CA VAL A 39 13.64 26.23 -8.44
C VAL A 39 13.21 27.69 -8.57
N VAL A 40 12.11 28.08 -7.91
CA VAL A 40 11.63 29.46 -7.93
C VAL A 40 12.66 30.43 -7.35
N ALA A 41 13.36 30.05 -6.28
CA ALA A 41 14.41 30.89 -5.71
C ALA A 41 15.61 31.05 -6.65
N THR A 42 16.06 29.96 -7.30
CA THR A 42 17.17 30.04 -8.26
C THR A 42 16.81 30.88 -9.48
N GLU A 43 15.60 30.75 -10.01
CA GLU A 43 15.08 31.59 -11.11
C GLU A 43 14.93 33.06 -10.69
N GLY A 44 14.63 33.30 -9.40
CA GLY A 44 14.61 34.64 -8.79
C GLY A 44 15.99 35.25 -8.52
N GLY A 45 17.07 34.59 -8.95
CA GLY A 45 18.45 35.08 -8.79
C GLY A 45 19.08 34.77 -7.42
N VAL A 46 18.44 33.96 -6.59
CA VAL A 46 19.03 33.52 -5.32
C VAL A 46 20.16 32.55 -5.62
N THR A 47 21.38 33.00 -5.37
CA THR A 47 22.61 32.24 -5.59
C THR A 47 23.38 32.06 -4.28
N GLY A 48 24.08 30.93 -4.16
CA GLY A 48 24.86 30.59 -2.97
C GLY A 48 24.17 29.60 -2.03
N ALA A 49 24.99 28.78 -1.35
CA ALA A 49 24.51 27.68 -0.53
C ALA A 49 23.69 28.13 0.69
N ALA A 50 24.13 29.19 1.38
CA ALA A 50 23.47 29.70 2.58
C ALA A 50 22.02 30.20 2.33
N PRO A 51 21.76 31.09 1.35
CA PRO A 51 20.39 31.54 1.09
C PRO A 51 19.51 30.41 0.53
N LEU A 52 20.04 29.51 -0.31
CA LEU A 52 19.29 28.33 -0.79
C LEU A 52 18.93 27.38 0.36
N TYR A 53 19.82 27.19 1.32
CA TYR A 53 19.52 26.44 2.54
C TYR A 53 18.44 27.13 3.39
N GLY A 54 18.47 28.46 3.49
CA GLY A 54 17.41 29.25 4.11
C GLY A 54 16.05 29.04 3.43
N VAL A 55 16.00 29.04 2.09
CA VAL A 55 14.79 28.74 1.30
C VAL A 55 14.31 27.31 1.55
N PHE A 56 15.22 26.33 1.56
CA PHE A 56 14.91 24.93 1.86
C PHE A 56 14.23 24.80 3.23
N LEU A 57 14.82 25.39 4.27
CA LEU A 57 14.25 25.36 5.62
C LEU A 57 12.90 26.08 5.70
N ALA A 58 12.83 27.31 5.18
CA ALA A 58 11.60 28.11 5.24
C ALA A 58 10.45 27.42 4.49
N SER A 59 10.69 26.99 3.26
CA SER A 59 9.69 26.29 2.44
C SER A 59 9.26 24.97 3.08
N GLY A 60 10.20 24.15 3.55
CA GLY A 60 9.92 22.88 4.22
C GLY A 60 9.09 23.06 5.49
N SER A 61 9.50 23.94 6.40
CA SER A 61 8.78 24.19 7.66
C SER A 61 7.40 24.79 7.43
N LEU A 62 7.27 25.80 6.55
CA LEU A 62 5.98 26.43 6.25
C LEU A 62 5.01 25.44 5.61
N CYS A 63 5.46 24.67 4.62
CA CYS A 63 4.62 23.68 3.94
C CYS A 63 4.24 22.51 4.85
N LEU A 64 5.14 22.10 5.75
CA LEU A 64 4.84 21.09 6.77
C LEU A 64 3.72 21.57 7.69
N LEU A 65 3.86 22.76 8.27
CA LEU A 65 2.87 23.33 9.17
C LEU A 65 1.54 23.58 8.46
N ALA A 66 1.58 24.10 7.22
CA ALA A 66 0.40 24.30 6.39
C ALA A 66 -0.31 22.97 6.09
N GLY A 67 0.42 21.94 5.67
CA GLY A 67 -0.15 20.60 5.42
C GLY A 67 -0.76 19.97 6.68
N MET A 68 -0.07 20.07 7.82
CA MET A 68 -0.60 19.64 9.13
C MET A 68 -1.87 20.39 9.53
N TRP A 69 -1.93 21.69 9.27
CA TRP A 69 -3.07 22.53 9.58
C TRP A 69 -4.27 22.22 8.68
N ILE A 70 -4.06 22.15 7.36
CA ILE A 70 -5.09 21.82 6.37
C ILE A 70 -5.68 20.43 6.67
N ALA A 71 -4.82 19.43 6.89
CA ALA A 71 -5.25 18.08 7.24
C ALA A 71 -6.09 18.07 8.53
N GLY A 72 -5.79 18.93 9.50
CA GLY A 72 -6.55 19.06 10.74
C GLY A 72 -7.88 19.80 10.62
N ARG A 73 -8.11 20.54 9.54
CA ARG A 73 -9.35 21.32 9.30
C ARG A 73 -10.46 20.49 8.64
N ILE A 74 -10.12 19.38 8.00
CA ILE A 74 -11.06 18.56 7.25
C ILE A 74 -11.46 17.37 8.11
N ASP A 75 -12.65 17.44 8.71
CA ASP A 75 -13.19 16.34 9.51
C ASP A 75 -13.37 15.08 8.65
N GLY A 76 -12.92 13.93 9.17
CA GLY A 76 -12.98 12.66 8.45
C GLY A 76 -12.10 12.58 7.19
N ALA A 77 -11.15 13.50 6.96
CA ALA A 77 -10.29 13.50 5.76
C ALA A 77 -9.64 12.14 5.48
N ALA A 78 -9.10 11.49 6.52
CA ALA A 78 -8.45 10.20 6.39
C ALA A 78 -9.45 9.09 6.01
N VAL A 79 -10.65 9.09 6.58
CA VAL A 79 -11.71 8.11 6.27
C VAL A 79 -12.21 8.30 4.84
N ARG A 80 -12.47 9.55 4.44
CA ARG A 80 -12.92 9.89 3.07
C ARG A 80 -11.86 9.53 2.03
N LEU A 81 -10.59 9.83 2.31
CA LEU A 81 -9.50 9.44 1.45
C LEU A 81 -9.43 7.91 1.35
N GLY A 82 -9.49 7.20 2.48
CA GLY A 82 -9.43 5.74 2.56
C GLY A 82 -10.54 5.01 1.80
N ALA A 83 -11.75 5.57 1.81
CA ALA A 83 -12.90 5.08 1.03
C ALA A 83 -12.75 5.30 -0.48
N SER A 84 -11.96 6.31 -0.89
CA SER A 84 -11.83 6.72 -2.29
C SER A 84 -10.78 5.91 -3.04
N ARG A 85 -10.97 5.75 -4.37
CA ARG A 85 -9.92 5.25 -5.27
C ARG A 85 -8.73 6.21 -5.38
N LEU A 86 -8.95 7.49 -5.03
CA LEU A 86 -7.95 8.56 -5.07
C LEU A 86 -6.94 8.47 -3.93
N ARG A 87 -7.07 7.53 -2.98
CA ARG A 87 -6.08 7.35 -1.90
C ARG A 87 -4.65 7.16 -2.38
N TRP A 88 -4.46 6.62 -3.58
CA TRP A 88 -3.14 6.39 -4.17
C TRP A 88 -2.59 7.60 -4.93
N LEU A 89 -3.41 8.62 -5.18
CA LEU A 89 -3.01 9.82 -5.91
C LEU A 89 -1.79 10.51 -5.28
N PRO A 90 -1.68 10.63 -3.94
CA PRO A 90 -0.48 11.20 -3.33
C PRO A 90 0.82 10.47 -3.71
N ALA A 91 0.81 9.14 -3.69
CA ALA A 91 1.95 8.33 -4.08
C ALA A 91 2.29 8.54 -5.56
N LEU A 92 1.26 8.54 -6.43
CA LEU A 92 1.43 8.74 -7.88
C LEU A 92 1.99 10.13 -8.21
N LEU A 93 1.60 11.18 -7.48
CA LEU A 93 2.18 12.51 -7.66
C LEU A 93 3.66 12.55 -7.29
N GLY A 94 4.08 11.83 -6.24
CA GLY A 94 5.50 11.68 -5.92
C GLY A 94 6.28 10.98 -7.03
N VAL A 95 5.73 9.90 -7.58
CA VAL A 95 6.32 9.19 -8.73
C VAL A 95 6.41 10.12 -9.95
N ALA A 96 5.35 10.88 -10.25
CA ALA A 96 5.34 11.83 -11.34
C ALA A 96 6.40 12.93 -11.17
N LEU A 97 6.58 13.45 -9.95
CA LEU A 97 7.65 14.40 -9.65
C LEU A 97 9.04 13.77 -9.85
N ALA A 98 9.24 12.53 -9.39
CA ALA A 98 10.52 11.84 -9.56
C ALA A 98 10.86 11.65 -11.04
N LEU A 99 9.93 11.07 -11.81
CA LEU A 99 10.12 10.81 -13.24
C LEU A 99 10.24 12.10 -14.05
N GLY A 100 9.46 13.14 -13.73
CA GLY A 100 9.56 14.45 -14.37
C GLY A 100 10.94 15.08 -14.13
N SER A 101 11.42 15.02 -12.89
CA SER A 101 12.74 15.53 -12.53
C SER A 101 13.85 14.76 -13.25
N LEU A 102 13.75 13.44 -13.32
CA LEU A 102 14.70 12.58 -14.04
C LEU A 102 14.71 12.88 -15.55
N ALA A 103 13.54 13.05 -16.17
CA ALA A 103 13.42 13.38 -17.60
C ALA A 103 14.02 14.76 -17.92
N SER A 104 13.97 15.70 -16.98
CA SER A 104 14.57 17.03 -17.11
C SER A 104 16.06 17.11 -16.70
N SER A 105 16.66 15.99 -16.27
CA SER A 105 18.02 15.98 -15.68
C SER A 105 19.11 16.51 -16.61
N GLN A 106 18.95 16.33 -17.93
CA GLN A 106 19.83 16.88 -18.96
C GLN A 106 19.88 18.42 -18.99
N TRP A 107 18.89 19.12 -18.43
CA TRP A 107 18.77 20.58 -18.48
C TRP A 107 18.89 21.24 -17.10
N GLY A 108 18.57 20.54 -16.01
CA GLY A 108 18.39 21.16 -14.68
C GLY A 108 19.48 20.90 -13.63
N GLY A 109 20.59 20.27 -14.01
CA GLY A 109 21.78 20.13 -13.15
C GLY A 109 21.50 19.45 -11.80
N GLY A 110 22.08 19.98 -10.72
CA GLY A 110 21.91 19.41 -9.37
C GLY A 110 20.50 19.49 -8.80
N VAL A 111 19.71 20.48 -9.22
CA VAL A 111 18.34 20.71 -8.70
C VAL A 111 17.39 19.61 -9.16
N THR A 112 17.57 19.08 -10.37
CA THR A 112 16.76 17.95 -10.87
C THR A 112 17.01 16.65 -10.12
N TRP A 113 18.22 16.41 -9.60
CA TRP A 113 18.49 15.26 -8.73
C TRP A 113 17.79 15.40 -7.38
N LEU A 114 17.78 16.61 -6.81
CA LEU A 114 17.03 16.88 -5.60
C LEU A 114 15.52 16.65 -5.81
N GLY A 115 14.97 17.12 -6.93
CA GLY A 115 13.58 16.85 -7.33
C GLY A 115 13.29 15.36 -7.48
N PHE A 116 14.21 14.59 -8.06
CA PHE A 116 14.09 13.13 -8.19
C PHE A 116 13.98 12.44 -6.83
N PHE A 117 14.92 12.69 -5.93
CA PHE A 117 14.91 12.08 -4.60
C PHE A 117 13.73 12.55 -3.74
N ALA A 118 13.40 13.84 -3.80
CA ALA A 118 12.21 14.37 -3.16
C ALA A 118 10.93 13.71 -3.69
N GLY A 119 10.83 13.48 -5.01
CA GLY A 119 9.73 12.72 -5.62
C GLY A 119 9.61 11.30 -5.08
N ILE A 120 10.73 10.57 -4.94
CA ILE A 120 10.74 9.23 -4.34
C ILE A 120 10.25 9.28 -2.89
N VAL A 121 10.78 10.20 -2.08
CA VAL A 121 10.36 10.36 -0.68
C VAL A 121 8.87 10.71 -0.61
N ALA A 122 8.39 11.62 -1.47
CA ALA A 122 6.97 11.98 -1.55
C ALA A 122 6.11 10.78 -1.97
N ALA A 123 6.58 9.92 -2.87
CA ALA A 123 5.88 8.71 -3.27
C ALA A 123 5.71 7.74 -2.08
N ILE A 124 6.78 7.55 -1.30
CA ILE A 124 6.78 6.70 -0.10
C ILE A 124 5.84 7.29 0.96
N VAL A 125 5.96 8.58 1.28
CA VAL A 125 5.10 9.23 2.28
C VAL A 125 3.64 9.23 1.81
N GLY A 126 3.39 9.46 0.53
CA GLY A 126 2.06 9.37 -0.09
C GLY A 126 1.47 7.96 -0.02
N PHE A 127 2.29 6.93 -0.19
CA PHE A 127 1.89 5.53 0.01
C PHE A 127 1.50 5.26 1.46
N VAL A 128 2.31 5.74 2.42
CA VAL A 128 1.99 5.64 3.86
C VAL A 128 0.68 6.33 4.19
N LEU A 129 0.41 7.53 3.65
CA LEU A 129 -0.87 8.21 3.81
C LEU A 129 -2.04 7.38 3.29
N ALA A 130 -1.89 6.78 2.11
CA ALA A 130 -2.92 5.93 1.51
C ALA A 130 -3.26 4.74 2.41
N VAL A 131 -2.22 4.08 2.94
CA VAL A 131 -2.33 2.95 3.86
C VAL A 131 -2.99 3.37 5.17
N MET A 132 -2.52 4.44 5.81
CA MET A 132 -3.12 4.97 7.05
C MET A 132 -4.59 5.34 6.86
N ALA A 133 -4.91 6.02 5.76
CA ALA A 133 -6.27 6.39 5.41
C ALA A 133 -7.17 5.14 5.23
N GLN A 134 -6.66 4.13 4.54
CA GLN A 134 -7.36 2.87 4.33
C GLN A 134 -7.59 2.11 5.64
N SER A 135 -6.59 2.03 6.51
CA SER A 135 -6.72 1.33 7.79
C SER A 135 -7.71 2.02 8.73
N ARG A 136 -7.72 3.36 8.75
CA ARG A 136 -8.74 4.13 9.50
C ARG A 136 -10.13 3.91 8.96
N TYR A 137 -10.29 3.93 7.64
CA TYR A 137 -11.58 3.62 7.01
C TYR A 137 -12.09 2.24 7.42
N ALA A 138 -11.22 1.21 7.37
CA ALA A 138 -11.57 -0.14 7.78
C ALA A 138 -11.95 -0.21 9.27
N GLN A 139 -11.21 0.49 10.15
CA GLN A 139 -11.51 0.54 11.58
C GLN A 139 -12.86 1.21 11.86
N THR A 140 -13.12 2.40 11.29
CA THR A 140 -14.39 3.10 11.47
C THR A 140 -15.57 2.27 10.97
N LEU A 141 -15.38 1.49 9.91
CA LEU A 141 -16.41 0.59 9.42
C LEU A 141 -16.71 -0.54 10.42
N LEU A 142 -15.68 -1.16 11.01
CA LEU A 142 -15.86 -2.18 12.06
C LEU A 142 -16.52 -1.60 13.31
N ASP A 143 -16.14 -0.40 13.73
CA ASP A 143 -16.69 0.28 14.91
C ASP A 143 -18.21 0.55 14.74
N VAL A 144 -18.66 0.82 13.51
CA VAL A 144 -20.07 1.12 13.20
C VAL A 144 -20.88 -0.15 12.93
N ALA A 145 -20.34 -1.08 12.14
CA ALA A 145 -21.04 -2.29 11.75
C ALA A 145 -21.07 -3.35 12.87
N GLY A 146 -20.15 -3.28 13.82
CA GLY A 146 -19.91 -4.35 14.79
C GLY A 146 -19.14 -5.51 14.17
N ILE A 147 -18.53 -6.31 15.04
CA ILE A 147 -17.75 -7.49 14.64
C ILE A 147 -18.60 -8.72 14.92
N ASP A 148 -18.86 -9.52 13.89
CA ASP A 148 -19.60 -10.77 14.00
C ASP A 148 -18.70 -11.92 14.45
N ALA A 149 -17.48 -11.96 13.94
CA ALA A 149 -16.47 -12.95 14.30
C ALA A 149 -15.05 -12.47 13.97
N GLU A 150 -14.10 -13.01 14.72
CA GLU A 150 -12.67 -12.83 14.48
C GLU A 150 -12.00 -14.19 14.41
N TRP A 151 -11.04 -14.33 13.50
CA TRP A 151 -10.21 -15.53 13.42
C TRP A 151 -8.85 -15.17 12.86
N ARG A 152 -7.86 -16.01 13.17
CA ARG A 152 -6.53 -15.91 12.60
C ARG A 152 -6.31 -17.06 11.63
N ALA A 153 -5.79 -16.76 10.45
CA ALA A 153 -5.51 -17.81 9.47
C ALA A 153 -4.34 -17.45 8.54
N GLY A 154 -3.53 -18.46 8.22
CA GLY A 154 -2.52 -18.41 7.19
C GLY A 154 -2.93 -19.15 5.92
N TRP A 155 -1.95 -19.28 5.02
CA TRP A 155 -2.10 -20.08 3.79
C TRP A 155 -1.88 -21.56 4.07
N PRO A 156 -2.62 -22.48 3.40
CA PRO A 156 -2.41 -23.91 3.53
C PRO A 156 -0.97 -24.32 3.23
N ASP A 157 -0.41 -25.25 3.98
CA ASP A 157 1.02 -25.60 3.95
C ASP A 157 1.59 -25.87 2.55
N ARG A 158 0.82 -26.55 1.71
CA ARG A 158 1.24 -26.85 0.33
C ARG A 158 1.34 -25.57 -0.52
N ALA A 159 0.37 -24.68 -0.38
CA ALA A 159 0.35 -23.41 -1.09
C ALA A 159 1.41 -22.44 -0.52
N LYS A 160 1.55 -22.37 0.80
CA LYS A 160 2.57 -21.59 1.51
C LYS A 160 3.99 -22.01 1.08
N ARG A 161 4.29 -23.31 1.07
CA ARG A 161 5.59 -23.82 0.59
C ARG A 161 5.88 -23.48 -0.87
N ARG A 162 4.88 -23.61 -1.76
CA ARG A 162 5.04 -23.21 -3.17
C ARG A 162 5.33 -21.72 -3.30
N LEU A 163 4.62 -20.88 -2.55
CA LEU A 163 4.84 -19.43 -2.57
C LEU A 163 6.24 -19.05 -2.07
N ILE A 164 6.69 -19.67 -0.97
CA ILE A 164 8.03 -19.46 -0.42
C ILE A 164 9.11 -19.92 -1.41
N ALA A 165 8.91 -21.05 -2.10
CA ALA A 165 9.85 -21.52 -3.11
C ALA A 165 9.95 -20.54 -4.31
N ILE A 166 8.82 -20.02 -4.78
CA ILE A 166 8.80 -18.98 -5.83
C ILE A 166 9.51 -17.72 -5.33
N ALA A 167 9.22 -17.27 -4.12
CA ALA A 167 9.89 -16.12 -3.53
C ALA A 167 11.40 -16.33 -3.42
N GLY A 168 11.86 -17.50 -2.96
CA GLY A 168 13.27 -17.87 -2.90
C GLY A 168 13.94 -17.85 -4.27
N LEU A 169 13.27 -18.35 -5.31
CA LEU A 169 13.77 -18.27 -6.69
C LEU A 169 13.91 -16.82 -7.16
N LEU A 170 12.91 -15.96 -6.89
CA LEU A 170 12.98 -14.54 -7.26
C LEU A 170 14.10 -13.81 -6.50
N ALA A 171 14.30 -14.12 -5.21
CA ALA A 171 15.37 -13.56 -4.41
C ALA A 171 16.75 -13.99 -4.95
N LEU A 172 16.91 -15.26 -5.34
CA LEU A 172 18.13 -15.77 -5.95
C LEU A 172 18.41 -15.09 -7.28
N LEU A 173 17.40 -14.98 -8.16
CA LEU A 173 17.53 -14.26 -9.43
C LEU A 173 17.92 -12.80 -9.20
N ALA A 174 17.31 -12.13 -8.22
CA ALA A 174 17.65 -10.76 -7.89
C ALA A 174 19.12 -10.61 -7.47
N LEU A 175 19.59 -11.51 -6.59
CA LEU A 175 20.98 -11.52 -6.13
C LEU A 175 21.97 -11.80 -7.26
N VAL A 176 21.66 -12.74 -8.15
CA VAL A 176 22.50 -13.02 -9.32
C VAL A 176 22.54 -11.81 -10.24
N SER A 177 21.40 -11.21 -10.57
CA SER A 177 21.33 -10.04 -11.45
C SER A 177 22.11 -8.85 -10.88
N MET A 178 22.02 -8.59 -9.57
CA MET A 178 22.80 -7.54 -8.92
C MET A 178 24.28 -7.89 -8.78
N GLY A 179 24.61 -9.16 -8.49
CA GLY A 179 25.97 -9.61 -8.26
C GLY A 179 26.82 -9.66 -9.53
N VAL A 180 26.22 -10.01 -10.67
CA VAL A 180 26.88 -10.05 -12.00
C VAL A 180 27.46 -8.68 -12.37
N GLU A 181 26.72 -7.61 -12.07
CA GLU A 181 27.17 -6.23 -12.31
C GLU A 181 28.00 -5.69 -11.15
N GLY A 182 27.58 -5.90 -9.90
CA GLY A 182 28.24 -5.40 -8.70
C GLY A 182 29.63 -5.98 -8.43
N LEU A 183 29.91 -7.22 -8.87
CA LEU A 183 31.23 -7.85 -8.79
C LEU A 183 32.11 -7.55 -10.01
N GLY A 184 31.63 -6.74 -10.95
CA GLY A 184 32.37 -6.38 -12.15
C GLY A 184 32.63 -7.54 -13.11
N LEU A 185 31.93 -8.67 -12.97
CA LEU A 185 32.11 -9.87 -13.80
C LEU A 185 31.75 -9.63 -15.28
N VAL A 186 31.02 -8.55 -15.57
CA VAL A 186 30.59 -8.14 -16.92
C VAL A 186 31.32 -6.88 -17.41
N THR A 187 32.36 -6.43 -16.72
CA THR A 187 33.05 -5.16 -17.08
C THR A 187 33.87 -5.20 -18.38
N HIS A 188 33.90 -6.30 -19.15
CA HIS A 188 34.92 -6.47 -20.19
C HIS A 188 34.44 -6.74 -21.62
N HIS A 189 33.16 -7.02 -21.89
CA HIS A 189 32.67 -7.19 -23.27
C HIS A 189 31.46 -6.27 -23.44
N GLY A 190 31.43 -5.49 -24.53
CA GLY A 190 30.56 -4.32 -24.77
C GLY A 190 29.05 -4.58 -24.87
N ASP A 191 28.52 -5.52 -24.11
CA ASP A 191 27.11 -5.84 -23.99
C ASP A 191 26.50 -5.05 -22.82
N ASP A 192 25.51 -4.24 -23.14
CA ASP A 192 24.78 -3.35 -22.24
C ASP A 192 23.83 -4.15 -21.32
N LEU A 193 24.40 -4.93 -20.41
CA LEU A 193 23.68 -5.74 -19.43
C LEU A 193 23.26 -4.96 -18.17
N GLY A 194 23.41 -3.62 -18.17
CA GLY A 194 23.03 -2.75 -17.06
C GLY A 194 21.54 -2.82 -16.66
N TRP A 195 20.70 -3.34 -17.55
CA TRP A 195 19.28 -3.60 -17.24
C TRP A 195 19.10 -4.70 -16.16
N LEU A 196 20.05 -5.64 -16.02
CA LEU A 196 19.98 -6.71 -15.03
C LEU A 196 19.98 -6.16 -13.61
N TRP A 197 20.80 -5.14 -13.32
CA TRP A 197 20.79 -4.49 -12.02
C TRP A 197 19.41 -3.95 -11.65
N TYR A 198 18.74 -3.26 -12.57
CA TYR A 198 17.38 -2.74 -12.35
C TYR A 198 16.36 -3.86 -12.17
N VAL A 199 16.48 -4.97 -12.91
CA VAL A 199 15.63 -6.14 -12.70
C VAL A 199 15.83 -6.72 -11.31
N GLY A 200 17.08 -6.83 -10.83
CA GLY A 200 17.37 -7.25 -9.46
C GLY A 200 16.71 -6.36 -8.41
N GLN A 201 16.73 -5.04 -8.61
CA GLN A 201 16.07 -4.08 -7.71
C GLN A 201 14.55 -4.24 -7.64
N ILE A 202 13.90 -4.77 -8.67
CA ILE A 202 12.46 -5.05 -8.70
C ILE A 202 12.14 -6.43 -8.12
N LEU A 203 12.92 -7.43 -8.50
CA LEU A 203 12.71 -8.82 -8.09
C LEU A 203 12.90 -9.00 -6.58
N PHE A 204 13.84 -8.29 -5.97
CA PHE A 204 14.11 -8.43 -4.55
C PHE A 204 12.91 -8.00 -3.67
N PRO A 205 12.35 -6.78 -3.77
CA PRO A 205 11.13 -6.41 -3.06
C PRO A 205 9.93 -7.31 -3.39
N ALA A 206 9.79 -7.76 -4.63
CA ALA A 206 8.72 -8.67 -5.03
C ALA A 206 8.80 -10.00 -4.27
N SER A 207 10.00 -10.56 -4.08
CA SER A 207 10.21 -11.79 -3.30
C SER A 207 9.81 -11.60 -1.83
N VAL A 208 10.23 -10.50 -1.21
CA VAL A 208 9.86 -10.14 0.18
C VAL A 208 8.35 -9.97 0.31
N GLY A 209 7.71 -9.33 -0.68
CA GLY A 209 6.26 -9.16 -0.73
C GLY A 209 5.52 -10.50 -0.75
N LEU A 210 5.99 -11.47 -1.54
CA LEU A 210 5.40 -12.81 -1.58
C LEU A 210 5.55 -13.55 -0.24
N VAL A 211 6.70 -13.50 0.41
CA VAL A 211 6.89 -14.16 1.72
C VAL A 211 5.93 -13.59 2.78
N ASN A 212 5.78 -12.26 2.80
CA ASN A 212 4.81 -11.59 3.67
C ASN A 212 3.36 -11.92 3.27
N TYR A 213 3.13 -12.27 2.01
CA TYR A 213 1.79 -12.57 1.53
C TYR A 213 1.22 -13.91 2.07
N ALA A 214 2.08 -14.87 2.43
CA ALA A 214 1.66 -16.16 2.99
C ALA A 214 1.67 -16.23 4.52
N GLN A 215 1.98 -15.14 5.21
CA GLN A 215 1.94 -15.11 6.68
C GLN A 215 0.50 -15.21 7.19
N GLU A 216 0.36 -15.72 8.41
CA GLU A 216 -0.89 -15.66 9.16
C GLU A 216 -1.34 -14.22 9.34
N ARG A 217 -2.65 -14.03 9.33
CA ARG A 217 -3.30 -12.73 9.49
C ARG A 217 -4.52 -12.86 10.35
N ASP A 218 -4.82 -11.78 11.04
CA ASP A 218 -6.09 -11.64 11.76
C ASP A 218 -7.16 -11.14 10.79
N PHE A 219 -8.32 -11.76 10.86
CA PHE A 219 -9.49 -11.45 10.06
C PHE A 219 -10.65 -11.10 10.99
N SER A 220 -11.34 -10.01 10.68
CA SER A 220 -12.58 -9.62 11.36
C SER A 220 -13.69 -9.55 10.32
N ALA A 221 -14.76 -10.30 10.53
CA ALA A 221 -15.98 -10.24 9.72
C ALA A 221 -17.01 -9.31 10.34
N SER A 222 -17.72 -8.60 9.48
CA SER A 222 -18.82 -7.71 9.84
C SER A 222 -19.92 -7.80 8.78
N ALA A 223 -21.09 -7.21 9.07
CA ALA A 223 -22.20 -7.13 8.11
C ALA A 223 -21.82 -6.45 6.77
N GLU A 224 -20.84 -5.55 6.78
CA GLU A 224 -20.42 -4.81 5.58
C GLU A 224 -19.37 -5.58 4.75
N GLY A 225 -18.47 -6.31 5.40
CA GLY A 225 -17.40 -7.04 4.72
C GLY A 225 -16.39 -7.70 5.66
N LEU A 226 -15.30 -8.15 5.05
CA LEU A 226 -14.16 -8.76 5.70
C LEU A 226 -13.00 -7.76 5.82
N VAL A 227 -12.44 -7.60 7.01
CA VAL A 227 -11.21 -6.85 7.23
C VAL A 227 -10.07 -7.81 7.51
N ALA A 228 -8.99 -7.69 6.75
CA ALA A 228 -7.74 -8.39 7.00
C ALA A 228 -6.72 -7.43 7.64
N ASP A 229 -6.14 -7.80 8.78
CA ASP A 229 -5.03 -7.09 9.42
C ASP A 229 -3.70 -7.71 8.98
N LEU A 230 -2.86 -6.88 8.34
CA LEU A 230 -1.51 -7.20 7.90
C LEU A 230 -0.51 -6.43 8.78
N ASN A 231 -0.33 -6.86 10.03
CA ASN A 231 0.66 -6.30 10.96
C ASN A 231 0.74 -4.76 10.91
N ALA A 232 -0.36 -4.09 11.30
CA ALA A 232 -0.59 -2.64 11.28
C ALA A 232 -1.21 -2.06 9.99
N ILE A 233 -1.43 -2.87 8.96
CA ILE A 233 -2.19 -2.46 7.77
C ILE A 233 -3.52 -3.19 7.75
N ARG A 234 -4.59 -2.49 8.07
CA ARG A 234 -5.97 -3.01 7.90
C ARG A 234 -6.47 -2.75 6.51
N ARG A 235 -6.99 -3.80 5.88
CA ARG A 235 -7.59 -3.73 4.55
C ARG A 235 -8.98 -4.33 4.55
N TYR A 236 -9.94 -3.48 4.22
CA TYR A 236 -11.33 -3.85 4.00
C TYR A 236 -11.56 -4.46 2.62
N TYR A 237 -12.42 -5.48 2.58
CA TYR A 237 -12.95 -6.13 1.39
C TYR A 237 -14.46 -6.29 1.56
N ALA A 238 -15.23 -5.66 0.67
CA ALA A 238 -16.68 -5.78 0.71
C ALA A 238 -17.11 -7.20 0.27
N TRP A 239 -18.25 -7.69 0.79
CA TRP A 239 -18.75 -9.03 0.46
C TRP A 239 -19.04 -9.23 -1.03
N ASP A 240 -19.40 -8.17 -1.76
CA ASP A 240 -19.62 -8.21 -3.20
C ASP A 240 -18.33 -8.33 -4.03
N GLU A 241 -17.15 -8.21 -3.41
CA GLU A 241 -15.87 -8.53 -4.04
C GLU A 241 -15.59 -10.04 -4.12
N PHE A 242 -16.45 -10.86 -3.51
CA PHE A 242 -16.35 -12.31 -3.47
C PHE A 242 -17.47 -12.94 -4.30
N SER A 243 -17.16 -14.03 -4.99
CA SER A 243 -18.15 -14.78 -5.78
C SER A 243 -18.79 -15.93 -5.00
N GLY A 244 -18.35 -16.18 -3.77
CA GLY A 244 -18.75 -17.32 -2.94
C GLY A 244 -17.55 -17.88 -2.19
N TYR A 245 -17.76 -18.97 -1.47
CA TYR A 245 -16.68 -19.67 -0.78
C TYR A 245 -16.82 -21.19 -0.91
N SER A 246 -15.73 -21.93 -0.69
CA SER A 246 -15.72 -23.38 -0.71
C SER A 246 -14.82 -23.96 0.39
N ARG A 247 -15.10 -25.20 0.83
CA ARG A 247 -14.26 -25.94 1.78
C ARG A 247 -13.49 -27.04 1.05
N THR A 248 -12.18 -27.05 1.19
CA THR A 248 -11.30 -28.15 0.79
C THR A 248 -10.88 -28.97 2.01
N GLY A 249 -10.16 -30.07 1.82
CA GLY A 249 -9.67 -30.90 2.93
C GLY A 249 -8.65 -30.20 3.85
N ASP A 250 -8.06 -29.09 3.40
CA ASP A 250 -7.01 -28.35 4.11
C ASP A 250 -7.28 -26.85 4.28
N ALA A 251 -8.35 -26.30 3.67
CA ALA A 251 -8.62 -24.87 3.69
C ALA A 251 -10.11 -24.52 3.52
N ILE A 252 -10.49 -23.32 3.98
CA ILE A 252 -11.66 -22.60 3.50
C ILE A 252 -11.18 -21.57 2.48
N VAL A 253 -11.78 -21.51 1.30
CA VAL A 253 -11.37 -20.65 0.18
C VAL A 253 -12.50 -19.71 -0.19
N CYS A 254 -12.30 -18.40 -0.03
CA CYS A 254 -13.24 -17.39 -0.53
C CYS A 254 -12.79 -16.91 -1.92
N HIS A 255 -13.65 -17.14 -2.91
CA HIS A 255 -13.33 -16.93 -4.31
C HIS A 255 -13.51 -15.48 -4.74
N ARG A 256 -12.60 -14.98 -5.57
CA ARG A 256 -12.65 -13.60 -6.07
C ARG A 256 -12.46 -13.53 -7.59
N PRO A 257 -13.38 -12.88 -8.32
CA PRO A 257 -13.26 -12.79 -9.77
C PRO A 257 -12.02 -11.96 -10.16
N ARG A 258 -11.13 -12.57 -10.97
CA ARG A 258 -9.92 -11.95 -11.53
C ARG A 258 -8.91 -11.49 -10.47
N ARG A 259 -8.95 -12.08 -9.26
CA ARG A 259 -8.03 -11.76 -8.16
C ARG A 259 -7.59 -13.05 -7.46
N ILE A 260 -6.61 -12.92 -6.59
CA ILE A 260 -6.17 -14.04 -5.75
C ILE A 260 -7.24 -14.29 -4.68
N ASP A 261 -7.66 -15.54 -4.59
CA ASP A 261 -8.61 -16.02 -3.57
C ASP A 261 -8.04 -15.87 -2.16
N PHE A 262 -8.93 -15.65 -1.20
CA PHE A 262 -8.56 -15.80 0.20
C PHE A 262 -8.57 -17.28 0.57
N ARG A 263 -7.54 -17.71 1.29
CA ARG A 263 -7.40 -19.08 1.76
C ARG A 263 -7.12 -19.02 3.25
N PHE A 264 -7.95 -19.73 4.00
CA PHE A 264 -7.82 -19.89 5.44
C PHE A 264 -7.46 -21.34 5.70
N ALA A 265 -6.22 -21.63 6.09
CA ALA A 265 -5.80 -22.98 6.40
C ALA A 265 -6.62 -23.52 7.58
N LEU A 266 -7.20 -24.72 7.45
CA LEU A 266 -8.00 -25.32 8.53
C LEU A 266 -7.17 -25.58 9.79
N ALA A 267 -5.88 -25.83 9.63
CA ALA A 267 -4.95 -26.09 10.74
C ALA A 267 -4.67 -24.85 11.60
N ASP A 268 -4.90 -23.65 11.07
CA ASP A 268 -4.64 -22.38 11.77
C ASP A 268 -5.92 -21.84 12.44
N LEU A 269 -7.09 -22.41 12.13
CA LEU A 269 -8.38 -21.99 12.67
C LEU A 269 -8.69 -22.73 13.98
N ASP A 270 -9.02 -21.97 15.02
CA ASP A 270 -9.45 -22.54 16.31
C ASP A 270 -10.79 -23.29 16.19
N ASP A 271 -11.74 -22.73 15.43
CA ASP A 271 -13.04 -23.34 15.14
C ASP A 271 -13.40 -23.12 13.66
N PRO A 272 -13.07 -24.09 12.78
CA PRO A 272 -13.39 -23.99 11.37
C PRO A 272 -14.89 -23.97 11.06
N GLU A 273 -15.73 -24.54 11.92
CA GLU A 273 -17.18 -24.61 11.71
C GLU A 273 -17.82 -23.25 12.01
N ALA A 274 -17.38 -22.57 13.08
CA ALA A 274 -17.81 -21.21 13.38
C ALA A 274 -17.49 -20.23 12.24
N VAL A 275 -16.31 -20.36 11.62
CA VAL A 275 -15.94 -19.54 10.46
C VAL A 275 -16.87 -19.81 9.28
N GLU A 276 -17.22 -21.07 8.99
CA GLU A 276 -18.18 -21.39 7.92
C GLU A 276 -19.56 -20.81 8.19
N VAL A 277 -20.07 -20.90 9.42
CA VAL A 277 -21.38 -20.32 9.79
C VAL A 277 -21.42 -18.82 9.53
N VAL A 278 -20.32 -18.11 9.78
CA VAL A 278 -20.22 -16.67 9.51
C VAL A 278 -20.14 -16.39 8.01
N LEU A 279 -19.36 -17.19 7.27
CA LEU A 279 -19.26 -17.04 5.82
C LEU A 279 -20.59 -17.36 5.12
N ASP A 280 -21.32 -18.40 5.54
CA ASP A 280 -22.65 -18.77 5.04
C ASP A 280 -23.68 -17.65 5.19
N ARG A 281 -23.50 -16.77 6.18
CA ARG A 281 -24.38 -15.60 6.36
C ARG A 281 -24.23 -14.58 5.24
N TYR A 282 -23.04 -14.48 4.64
CA TYR A 282 -22.67 -13.38 3.74
C TYR A 282 -22.33 -13.82 2.32
N LEU A 283 -21.96 -15.09 2.13
CA LEU A 283 -21.47 -15.65 0.88
C LEU A 283 -22.15 -16.99 0.60
N ASP A 284 -22.46 -17.22 -0.68
CA ASP A 284 -22.98 -18.51 -1.12
C ASP A 284 -21.87 -19.57 -1.10
N ARG A 285 -22.18 -20.73 -0.51
CA ARG A 285 -21.31 -21.90 -0.56
C ARG A 285 -21.33 -22.48 -1.97
N THR A 286 -20.16 -22.53 -2.59
CA THR A 286 -19.94 -23.22 -3.86
C THR A 286 -19.43 -24.62 -3.56
N GLU A 287 -20.17 -25.65 -3.96
CA GLU A 287 -19.64 -27.01 -3.95
C GLU A 287 -18.48 -27.07 -4.95
N VAL A 288 -17.29 -27.46 -4.48
CA VAL A 288 -16.18 -27.72 -5.38
C VAL A 288 -16.55 -28.97 -6.16
N ALA A 289 -16.78 -28.84 -7.46
CA ALA A 289 -16.75 -29.98 -8.36
C ALA A 289 -15.36 -30.62 -8.18
N THR A 290 -15.30 -31.75 -7.49
CA THR A 290 -14.08 -32.53 -7.31
C THR A 290 -13.50 -32.79 -8.70
N VAL A 291 -12.35 -32.16 -8.99
CA VAL A 291 -11.52 -32.46 -10.16
C VAL A 291 -10.50 -33.50 -9.78
#